data_AF-A0A1F8EZD8-F1
#
_entry.id   AF-A0A1F8EZD8-F1
#
_cell.length_a   1.000
_cell.length_b   1.000
_cell.length_c   1.000
_cell.angle_alpha   90.00
_cell.angle_beta   90.00
_cell.angle_gamma   90.00
#
_symmetry.space_group_name_H-M   'P 1'
#
loop_
_entity.id
_entity.type
_entity.pdbx_description
1 polymer ?
#
loop_
_entity_poly.entity_id
_entity_poly.type
_entity_poly.pdbx_seq_one_letter_code
_entity_poly.pdbx_strand_id
1 'polypeptide(L)'
;MTFNEAFIWEKLTEITKYQEELKQHLKFSDQEILGDTGKMHIAERIFQLIVDLMLDINSHFIKELNLEIADDFQGTFYILGKHNVLDADFAQKVAPIVGIRNRIVHGYEKLDKERFVNELRQNYRDFDRYIESVRNYLHAKTK
;
A
#
# COMPACT_ATOMS: atom_id res chain seq x y z
N MET A 1 -16.73 16.10 13.25
CA MET A 1 -15.47 15.84 12.52
C MET A 1 -15.79 15.95 11.05
N THR A 2 -15.04 16.77 10.33
CA THR A 2 -15.27 17.01 8.91
C THR A 2 -14.34 16.06 8.17
N PHE A 3 -14.92 15.12 7.43
CA PHE A 3 -14.17 14.17 6.60
C PHE A 3 -13.18 14.95 5.71
N ASN A 4 -11.88 14.80 5.98
CA ASN A 4 -10.86 15.59 5.29
C ASN A 4 -10.42 14.89 4.01
N GLU A 5 -11.23 15.04 2.97
CA GLU A 5 -10.93 14.50 1.64
C GLU A 5 -9.59 14.98 1.08
N ALA A 6 -9.20 16.23 1.38
CA ALA A 6 -7.97 16.81 0.86
C ALA A 6 -6.73 16.01 1.31
N PHE A 7 -6.71 15.54 2.56
CA PHE A 7 -5.66 14.67 3.09
C PHE A 7 -5.55 13.35 2.31
N ILE A 8 -6.69 12.72 1.99
CA ILE A 8 -6.70 11.46 1.24
C ILE A 8 -6.22 11.70 -0.19
N TRP A 9 -6.71 12.75 -0.85
CA TRP A 9 -6.31 13.09 -2.23
C TRP A 9 -4.82 13.42 -2.36
N GLU A 10 -4.25 14.12 -1.37
CA GLU A 10 -2.81 14.38 -1.28
C GLU A 10 -2.02 13.06 -1.24
N LYS A 11 -2.37 12.15 -0.33
CA LYS A 11 -1.69 10.85 -0.22
C LYS A 11 -1.87 9.97 -1.44
N LEU A 12 -3.05 9.95 -2.07
CA LEU A 12 -3.25 9.24 -3.34
C LEU A 12 -2.35 9.79 -4.45
N THR A 13 -2.11 11.10 -4.46
CA THR A 13 -1.19 11.73 -5.41
C THR A 13 0.25 11.29 -5.17
N GLU A 14 0.67 11.20 -3.91
CA GLU A 14 1.99 10.68 -3.54
C GLU A 14 2.17 9.19 -3.88
N ILE A 15 1.18 8.35 -3.55
CA ILE A 15 1.18 6.92 -3.93
C ILE A 15 1.31 6.78 -5.45
N THR A 16 0.58 7.59 -6.23
CA THR A 16 0.65 7.55 -7.70
C THR A 16 2.07 7.87 -8.22
N LYS A 17 2.77 8.83 -7.62
CA LYS A 17 4.15 9.18 -7.98
C LYS A 17 5.10 8.03 -7.68
N TYR A 18 5.04 7.48 -6.47
CA TYR A 18 5.87 6.35 -6.06
C TYR A 18 5.59 5.09 -6.88
N GLN A 19 4.34 4.89 -7.29
CA GLN A 19 3.96 3.79 -8.16
C GLN A 19 4.59 3.90 -9.56
N GLU A 20 4.64 5.10 -10.13
CA GLU A 20 5.35 5.31 -11.39
C GLU A 20 6.87 5.15 -11.23
N GLU A 21 7.46 5.63 -10.12
CA GLU A 21 8.87 5.37 -9.79
C GLU A 21 9.15 3.87 -9.67
N LEU A 22 8.30 3.12 -8.96
CA LEU A 22 8.40 1.66 -8.82
C LEU A 22 8.35 0.99 -10.18
N LYS A 23 7.41 1.38 -11.03
CA LYS A 23 7.25 0.84 -12.38
C LYS A 23 8.46 1.13 -13.27
N GLN A 24 9.09 2.30 -13.16
CA GLN A 24 10.36 2.57 -13.84
C GLN A 24 11.47 1.68 -13.31
N HIS A 25 11.55 1.50 -11.98
CA HIS A 25 12.55 0.67 -11.33
C HIS A 25 12.41 -0.81 -11.69
N LEU A 26 11.19 -1.31 -11.81
CA LEU A 26 10.89 -2.67 -12.24
C LEU A 26 11.19 -2.92 -13.73
N LYS A 27 11.72 -1.94 -14.49
CA LYS A 27 12.29 -2.21 -15.83
C LYS A 27 13.60 -3.00 -15.76
N PHE A 28 14.34 -2.89 -14.66
CA PHE A 28 15.46 -3.79 -14.37
C PHE A 28 14.93 -5.21 -14.14
N SER A 29 15.68 -6.21 -14.55
CA SER A 29 15.39 -7.63 -14.25
C SER A 29 15.55 -7.94 -12.75
N ASP A 30 14.98 -9.05 -12.30
CA ASP A 30 15.12 -9.48 -10.91
C ASP A 30 16.59 -9.67 -10.51
N GLN A 31 17.40 -10.25 -11.42
CA GLN A 31 18.84 -10.42 -11.21
C GLN A 31 19.58 -9.09 -11.07
N GLU A 32 19.22 -8.07 -11.86
CA GLU A 32 19.83 -6.75 -11.75
C GLU A 32 19.47 -6.05 -10.45
N ILE A 33 18.24 -6.21 -9.95
CA ILE A 33 17.80 -5.63 -8.67
C ILE A 33 18.47 -6.36 -7.51
N LEU A 34 18.51 -7.69 -7.54
CA LEU A 34 19.10 -8.52 -6.50
C LEU A 34 20.63 -8.40 -6.43
N GLY A 35 21.28 -8.21 -7.58
CA GLY A 35 22.73 -8.06 -7.69
C GLY A 35 23.27 -6.68 -7.33
N ASP A 36 22.41 -5.69 -7.08
CA ASP A 36 22.79 -4.31 -6.78
C ASP A 36 22.08 -3.82 -5.51
N THR A 37 22.84 -3.62 -4.44
CA THR A 37 22.33 -3.16 -3.15
C THR A 37 21.58 -1.83 -3.24
N GLY A 38 22.01 -0.91 -4.11
CA GLY A 38 21.34 0.37 -4.32
C GLY A 38 19.97 0.18 -4.97
N LYS A 39 19.88 -0.66 -6.01
CA LYS A 39 18.60 -0.99 -6.63
C LYS A 39 17.66 -1.71 -5.68
N MET A 40 18.18 -2.62 -4.86
CA MET A 40 17.37 -3.28 -3.84
C MET A 40 16.81 -2.28 -2.82
N HIS A 41 17.64 -1.38 -2.29
CA HIS A 41 17.19 -0.37 -1.32
C HIS A 41 16.16 0.60 -1.93
N ILE A 42 16.28 0.95 -3.22
CA ILE A 42 15.27 1.76 -3.91
C ILE A 42 13.92 1.02 -3.94
N ALA A 43 13.92 -0.27 -4.30
CA ALA A 43 12.69 -1.07 -4.32
C ALA A 43 12.04 -1.17 -2.93
N GLU A 44 12.83 -1.49 -1.91
CA GLU A 44 12.39 -1.56 -0.52
C GLU A 44 11.82 -0.23 -0.03
N ARG A 45 12.48 0.88 -0.34
CA ARG A 45 12.06 2.22 0.10
C ARG A 45 10.78 2.66 -0.58
N ILE A 46 10.65 2.48 -1.90
CA ILE A 46 9.43 2.85 -2.62
C ILE A 46 8.26 2.00 -2.11
N PHE A 47 8.45 0.70 -1.93
CA PHE A 47 7.44 -0.17 -1.35
C PHE A 47 7.01 0.29 0.04
N GLN A 48 7.96 0.59 0.93
CA GLN A 48 7.67 1.10 2.26
C GLN A 48 6.82 2.38 2.19
N LEU A 49 7.23 3.36 1.38
CA LEU A 49 6.55 4.65 1.25
C LEU A 49 5.09 4.49 0.78
N ILE A 50 4.87 3.62 -0.20
CA ILE A 50 3.52 3.30 -0.69
C ILE A 50 2.68 2.71 0.45
N VAL A 51 3.19 1.69 1.14
CA VAL A 51 2.44 1.01 2.22
C VAL A 51 2.16 1.96 3.39
N ASP A 52 3.10 2.83 3.76
CA ASP A 52 2.93 3.82 4.83
C ASP A 52 1.78 4.79 4.50
N LEU A 53 1.73 5.28 3.26
CA LEU A 53 0.64 6.14 2.80
C LEU A 53 -0.71 5.43 2.73
N MET A 54 -0.74 4.16 2.35
CA MET A 54 -1.96 3.35 2.39
C MET A 54 -2.46 3.21 3.83
N LEU A 55 -1.57 2.94 4.80
CA LEU A 55 -1.93 2.82 6.21
C LEU A 55 -2.45 4.14 6.80
N ASP A 56 -1.87 5.27 6.40
CA ASP A 56 -2.36 6.59 6.81
C ASP A 56 -3.78 6.84 6.28
N ILE A 57 -4.04 6.50 5.00
CA ILE A 57 -5.37 6.60 4.40
C ILE A 57 -6.36 5.69 5.12
N ASN A 58 -5.99 4.43 5.37
CA ASN A 58 -6.86 3.47 6.06
C ASN A 58 -7.22 3.96 7.46
N SER A 59 -6.22 4.41 8.22
CA SER A 59 -6.41 4.93 9.58
C SER A 59 -7.30 6.18 9.59
N HIS A 60 -7.14 7.05 8.58
CA HIS A 60 -7.99 8.23 8.42
C HIS A 60 -9.44 7.84 8.13
N PHE A 61 -9.69 6.89 7.22
CA PHE A 61 -11.04 6.38 6.96
C PHE A 61 -11.69 5.77 8.20
N ILE A 62 -10.97 4.90 8.91
CA ILE A 62 -11.47 4.24 10.12
C ILE A 62 -11.90 5.28 11.15
N LYS A 63 -11.06 6.31 11.36
CA LYS A 63 -11.36 7.38 12.30
C LYS A 63 -12.54 8.24 11.87
N GLU A 64 -12.56 8.74 10.64
CA GLU A 64 -13.58 9.69 10.17
C GLU A 64 -14.94 9.04 9.96
N LEU A 65 -14.98 7.76 9.55
CA LEU A 65 -16.21 6.99 9.40
C LEU A 65 -16.67 6.36 10.72
N ASN A 66 -15.93 6.57 11.82
CA ASN A 66 -16.19 5.99 13.14
C ASN A 66 -16.38 4.47 13.09
N LEU A 67 -15.48 3.80 12.37
CA LEU A 67 -15.48 2.34 12.21
C LEU A 67 -14.85 1.66 13.43
N GLU A 68 -14.95 0.33 13.47
CA GLU A 68 -14.25 -0.48 14.46
C GLU A 68 -12.73 -0.27 14.40
N ILE A 69 -12.09 -0.33 15.57
CA ILE A 69 -10.64 -0.16 15.70
C ILE A 69 -9.98 -1.48 15.29
N ALA A 70 -8.98 -1.40 14.43
CA ALA A 70 -8.16 -2.54 14.05
C ALA A 70 -7.23 -2.94 15.21
N ASP A 71 -7.05 -4.25 15.43
CA ASP A 71 -6.06 -4.75 16.40
C ASP A 71 -4.61 -4.46 15.94
N ASP A 72 -4.39 -4.39 14.64
CA ASP A 72 -3.11 -4.05 14.02
C ASP A 72 -3.27 -3.31 12.68
N PHE A 73 -2.15 -2.89 12.09
CA PHE A 73 -2.14 -2.20 10.80
C PHE A 73 -2.66 -3.06 9.65
N GLN A 74 -2.50 -4.38 9.69
CA GLN A 74 -3.00 -5.29 8.67
C GLN A 74 -4.53 -5.33 8.68
N GLY A 75 -5.14 -5.34 9.87
CA GLY A 75 -6.58 -5.31 10.09
C GLY A 75 -7.26 -4.09 9.50
N THR A 76 -6.54 -2.97 9.33
CA THR A 76 -7.10 -1.76 8.73
C THR A 76 -7.62 -1.99 7.30
N PHE A 77 -6.95 -2.84 6.52
CA PHE A 77 -7.39 -3.21 5.17
C PHE A 77 -8.69 -4.02 5.21
N TYR A 78 -8.79 -4.97 6.14
CA TYR A 78 -9.98 -5.80 6.29
C TYR A 78 -11.21 -4.99 6.70
N ILE A 79 -11.03 -4.01 7.60
CA ILE A 79 -12.10 -3.10 7.99
C ILE A 79 -12.57 -2.28 6.80
N LEU A 80 -11.65 -1.75 6.00
CA LEU A 80 -12.03 -1.05 4.76
C LEU A 80 -12.77 -1.96 3.77
N GLY A 81 -12.39 -3.24 3.67
CA GLY A 81 -13.10 -4.26 2.89
C GLY A 81 -14.53 -4.49 3.39
N LYS A 82 -14.71 -4.66 4.70
CA LYS A 82 -16.02 -4.85 5.36
C LYS A 82 -16.97 -3.68 5.11
N HIS A 83 -16.42 -2.46 5.02
CA HIS A 83 -17.19 -1.24 4.83
C HIS A 83 -17.26 -0.77 3.36
N ASN A 84 -16.92 -1.65 2.40
CA ASN A 84 -16.98 -1.41 0.95
C ASN A 84 -16.15 -0.21 0.46
N VAL A 85 -15.13 0.20 1.23
CA VAL A 85 -14.11 1.15 0.73
C VAL A 85 -13.16 0.42 -0.22
N LEU A 86 -12.86 -0.84 0.10
CA LEU A 86 -12.17 -1.78 -0.77
C LEU A 86 -13.11 -2.94 -1.10
N ASP A 87 -12.88 -3.59 -2.23
CA ASP A 87 -13.43 -4.92 -2.48
C ASP A 87 -12.91 -5.90 -1.41
N ALA A 88 -13.78 -6.74 -0.85
CA ALA A 88 -13.43 -7.57 0.30
C ALA A 88 -12.34 -8.61 -0.04
N ASP A 89 -12.41 -9.21 -1.22
CA ASP A 89 -11.40 -10.17 -1.69
C ASP A 89 -10.06 -9.47 -1.95
N PHE A 90 -10.10 -8.27 -2.51
CA PHE A 90 -8.91 -7.44 -2.66
C PHE A 90 -8.29 -7.05 -1.32
N ALA A 91 -9.10 -6.62 -0.35
CA ALA A 91 -8.64 -6.30 1.00
C ALA A 91 -7.90 -7.49 1.62
N GLN A 92 -8.44 -8.70 1.46
CA GLN A 92 -7.77 -9.93 1.90
C GLN A 92 -6.42 -10.17 1.21
N LYS A 93 -6.38 -9.98 -0.11
CA LYS A 93 -5.16 -10.13 -0.91
C LYS A 93 -4.06 -9.14 -0.53
N VAL A 94 -4.42 -7.87 -0.33
CA VAL A 94 -3.46 -6.76 -0.21
C VAL A 94 -2.94 -6.59 1.21
N ALA A 95 -3.73 -6.90 2.24
CA ALA A 95 -3.34 -6.68 3.65
C ALA A 95 -1.96 -7.25 4.06
N PRO A 96 -1.52 -8.45 3.61
CA PRO A 96 -0.23 -9.03 3.99
C PRO A 96 1.01 -8.17 3.64
N ILE A 97 0.90 -7.16 2.78
CA ILE A 97 2.00 -6.22 2.47
C ILE A 97 2.49 -5.47 3.71
N VAL A 98 1.65 -5.32 4.74
CA VAL A 98 2.03 -4.72 6.02
C VAL A 98 3.15 -5.53 6.69
N GLY A 99 3.06 -6.86 6.65
CA GLY A 99 4.11 -7.73 7.18
C GLY A 99 5.44 -7.57 6.44
N ILE A 100 5.38 -7.43 5.11
CA ILE A 100 6.57 -7.17 4.28
C ILE A 100 7.19 -5.82 4.64
N ARG A 101 6.38 -4.76 4.76
CA ARG A 101 6.82 -3.42 5.18
C ARG A 101 7.47 -3.47 6.56
N ASN A 102 6.88 -4.21 7.50
CA ASN A 102 7.41 -4.32 8.86
C ASN A 102 8.79 -5.01 8.87
N ARG A 103 8.99 -6.03 8.03
CA ARG A 103 10.30 -6.69 7.86
C ARG A 103 11.34 -5.75 7.28
N ILE A 104 10.99 -4.94 6.29
CA ILE A 104 11.88 -3.93 5.69
C ILE A 104 12.31 -2.90 6.75
N VAL A 105 11.38 -2.41 7.57
CA VAL A 105 11.65 -1.31 8.51
C VAL A 105 12.35 -1.78 9.79
N HIS A 106 11.85 -2.85 10.40
CA HIS A 106 12.27 -3.23 11.75
C HIS A 106 13.36 -4.31 11.78
N GLY A 107 13.54 -5.07 10.69
CA GLY A 107 14.61 -6.06 10.57
C GLY A 107 14.55 -7.22 11.57
N TYR A 108 13.47 -7.36 12.36
CA TYR A 108 13.33 -8.44 13.34
C TYR A 108 13.28 -9.83 12.69
N GLU A 109 12.70 -9.92 11.49
CA GLU A 109 12.80 -11.11 10.64
C GLU A 109 13.60 -10.77 9.38
N LYS A 110 14.43 -11.71 8.94
CA LYS A 110 15.20 -11.54 7.71
C LYS A 110 14.24 -11.51 6.51
N LEU A 111 14.27 -10.43 5.74
CA LEU A 111 13.55 -10.34 4.47
C LEU A 111 14.17 -11.30 3.45
N ASP A 112 13.34 -12.19 2.88
CA ASP A 112 13.70 -12.93 1.69
C ASP A 112 13.63 -12.00 0.47
N LYS A 113 14.80 -11.56 0.01
CA LYS A 113 14.91 -10.56 -1.06
C LYS A 113 14.44 -11.10 -2.41
N GLU A 114 14.72 -12.37 -2.70
CA GLU A 114 14.30 -13.00 -3.98
C GLU A 114 12.79 -13.07 -4.05
N ARG A 115 12.17 -13.56 -2.96
CA ARG A 115 10.72 -13.60 -2.84
C ARG A 115 10.11 -12.20 -2.90
N PHE A 116 10.68 -11.23 -2.20
CA PHE A 116 10.21 -9.85 -2.23
C PHE A 116 10.20 -9.26 -3.64
N VAL A 117 11.31 -9.35 -4.38
CA VAL A 117 11.40 -8.80 -5.75
C VAL A 117 10.40 -9.50 -6.67
N ASN A 118 10.28 -10.83 -6.56
CA ASN A 118 9.33 -11.61 -7.35
C ASN A 118 7.87 -11.23 -7.08
N GLU A 119 7.47 -11.19 -5.81
CA GLU A 119 6.11 -10.81 -5.40
C GLU A 119 5.80 -9.35 -5.75
N LEU A 120 6.77 -8.44 -5.59
CA LEU A 120 6.65 -7.04 -5.96
C LEU A 120 6.39 -6.89 -7.45
N ARG A 121 7.15 -7.59 -8.31
CA ARG A 121 6.95 -7.55 -9.76
C ARG A 121 5.59 -8.12 -10.17
N GLN A 122 5.14 -9.19 -9.52
CA GLN A 122 3.85 -9.80 -9.85
C GLN A 122 2.67 -8.92 -9.42
N ASN A 123 2.82 -8.18 -8.31
CA ASN A 123 1.69 -7.53 -7.65
C ASN A 123 1.78 -6.00 -7.60
N TYR A 124 2.77 -5.33 -8.20
CA TYR A 124 2.88 -3.86 -8.11
C TYR A 124 1.60 -3.14 -8.59
N ARG A 125 0.82 -3.72 -9.51
CA ARG A 125 -0.46 -3.16 -9.98
C ARG A 125 -1.58 -3.20 -8.93
N ASP A 126 -1.42 -3.93 -7.84
CA ASP A 126 -2.37 -3.88 -6.73
C ASP A 126 -2.39 -2.49 -6.08
N PHE A 127 -1.28 -1.73 -6.15
CA PHE A 127 -1.28 -0.33 -5.71
C PHE A 127 -2.20 0.55 -6.56
N ASP A 128 -2.24 0.33 -7.88
CA ASP A 128 -3.18 1.00 -8.78
C ASP A 128 -4.63 0.64 -8.42
N ARG A 129 -4.90 -0.65 -8.18
CA ARG A 129 -6.23 -1.13 -7.76
C ARG A 129 -6.68 -0.51 -6.44
N TYR A 130 -5.77 -0.35 -5.48
CA TYR A 130 -6.04 0.34 -4.23
C TYR A 130 -6.39 1.82 -4.46
N ILE A 131 -5.58 2.54 -5.25
CA ILE A 131 -5.82 3.95 -5.59
C ILE A 131 -7.22 4.11 -6.23
N GLU A 132 -7.55 3.26 -7.21
CA GLU A 132 -8.85 3.29 -7.89
C GLU A 132 -10.01 3.01 -6.93
N SER A 133 -9.86 2.02 -6.04
CA SER A 133 -10.90 1.69 -5.05
C SER A 133 -11.20 2.89 -4.14
N VAL A 134 -10.15 3.53 -3.61
CA VAL A 134 -10.30 4.72 -2.76
C VAL A 134 -10.91 5.89 -3.53
N ARG A 135 -10.46 6.16 -4.76
CA ARG A 135 -11.03 7.24 -5.61
C ARG A 135 -12.52 7.01 -5.87
N ASN A 136 -12.89 5.79 -6.23
CA ASN A 136 -14.28 5.42 -6.49
C ASN A 136 -15.16 5.62 -5.26
N TYR A 137 -14.67 5.25 -4.08
CA TYR A 137 -15.37 5.48 -2.82
C TYR A 137 -15.58 6.98 -2.54
N LEU A 138 -14.53 7.80 -2.70
CA LEU A 138 -14.64 9.25 -2.50
C LEU A 138 -15.67 9.87 -3.45
N HIS A 139 -15.61 9.54 -4.75
CA HIS A 139 -16.56 10.05 -5.74
C HIS A 139 -18.01 9.62 -5.49
N ALA A 140 -18.22 8.41 -4.95
CA ALA A 140 -19.55 7.94 -4.61
C ALA A 140 -20.16 8.68 -3.41
N LYS A 141 -19.34 9.22 -2.51
CA LYS A 141 -19.77 10.03 -1.34
C LYS A 141 -20.10 11.48 -1.68
N THR A 142 -19.54 12.03 -2.75
CA THR A 142 -19.79 13.42 -3.19
C THR A 142 -21.09 13.57 -4.01
N LYS A 143 -21.77 12.47 -4.36
CA LYS A 143 -23.09 12.48 -5.01
C LYS A 143 -24.21 12.33 -3.99
#